data_AF-G3IJM2-F1
#
_entry.id   AF-G3IJM2-F1
#
_cell.length_a   1.000
_cell.length_b   1.000
_cell.length_c   1.000
_cell.angle_alpha   90.00
_cell.angle_beta   90.00
_cell.angle_gamma   90.00
#
_symmetry.space_group_name_H-M   'P 1'
#
loop_
_entity.id
_entity.type
_entity.pdbx_description
1 polymer ?
#
loop_
_entity_poly.entity_id
_entity_poly.type
_entity_poly.pdbx_seq_one_letter_code
_entity_poly.pdbx_strand_id
1 'polypeptide(L)'
;ISITLDGNHKKNEKMKYKLTHRKTDSLYVALNTLKAVKKEIEYHQGKEMLVCGIKGIEGYINPAMPLYCFPEGCHVLITFSQTESEQREDKQVFGSQEQLCADCIKFYIHALGKKNERILKCRELHQDGNKLCVYGFNGEIIKDTLRKDGRFLFAESDHWKLISDLDTIIENTQPVDELEGKLFQVEVERRTCPQAADSTDLEKPSYWELKAHIVNEYPTLKRECEKLRAYIKEESEKQSKKTSSFEMHKANFRKLTKNSTPTKVLKLLSQFSDSVGLIVWNNNGNEGYATCFVFTGLYVFTCMHVINDMVGKGVEQSKWAEKVSQCAKVTFDYEEFLASEDNCFSIESWFEIYDETLDYAVLKLEENGQHEPAGLYNGIAPVPSSGLIYIIGYPDRKQKFSDGCIVISQDQHIQEGEEVGGSNPTQYIYMYTQRSFQETVRELDVATCDNIFYCGSSGSPVFDSKGSLIAMHTAGFICEYESGVSSIVEFGCAIESILTHIKTKHTKWYDEECVNQQDVEMNSLDF
;
A
#
# COMPACT_ATOMS: atom_id res chain seq x y z
N ILE A 1 22.97 -32.10 23.78
CA ILE A 1 22.99 -30.63 23.54
C ILE A 1 23.20 -29.92 24.87
N SER A 2 24.16 -29.00 24.93
CA SER A 2 24.35 -28.09 26.07
C SER A 2 23.55 -26.81 25.82
N ILE A 3 22.93 -26.23 26.86
CA ILE A 3 22.16 -24.99 26.75
C ILE A 3 22.69 -24.00 27.77
N THR A 4 22.82 -22.74 27.38
CA THR A 4 22.93 -21.60 28.29
C THR A 4 21.67 -20.73 28.18
N LEU A 5 21.09 -20.35 29.32
CA LEU A 5 20.05 -19.32 29.40
C LEU A 5 20.69 -17.98 29.71
N ASP A 6 20.37 -16.97 28.91
CA ASP A 6 20.77 -15.57 29.14
C ASP A 6 19.51 -14.73 29.36
N GLY A 7 19.16 -14.56 30.63
CA GLY A 7 17.97 -13.82 31.07
C GLY A 7 18.32 -12.97 32.27
N ASN A 8 17.94 -11.69 32.27
CA ASN A 8 18.31 -10.63 33.23
C ASN A 8 17.88 -10.88 34.70
N HIS A 9 17.44 -12.10 35.05
CA HIS A 9 16.97 -12.43 36.39
C HIS A 9 18.01 -13.27 37.15
N LYS A 10 18.47 -12.72 38.28
CA LYS A 10 19.57 -13.16 39.18
C LYS A 10 19.56 -14.63 39.71
N LYS A 11 18.76 -15.56 39.18
CA LYS A 11 18.76 -16.97 39.62
C LYS A 11 19.27 -18.00 38.61
N ASN A 12 19.23 -17.71 37.31
CA ASN A 12 19.59 -18.69 36.27
C ASN A 12 20.59 -18.18 35.21
N GLU A 13 21.05 -16.93 35.30
CA GLU A 13 22.03 -16.34 34.38
C GLU A 13 23.24 -17.26 34.18
N LYS A 14 23.48 -17.65 32.93
CA LYS A 14 24.67 -18.40 32.49
C LYS A 14 24.79 -19.85 33.01
N MET A 15 23.74 -20.42 33.60
CA MET A 15 23.74 -21.85 33.97
C MET A 15 23.71 -22.75 32.73
N LYS A 16 24.55 -23.80 32.74
CA LYS A 16 24.62 -24.80 31.67
C LYS A 16 23.71 -25.98 31.97
N TYR A 17 22.81 -26.30 31.04
CA TYR A 17 21.91 -27.46 31.12
C TYR A 17 22.27 -28.47 30.05
N LYS A 18 22.04 -29.77 30.32
CA LYS A 18 22.23 -30.85 29.34
C LYS A 18 20.86 -31.43 28.96
N LEU A 19 20.53 -31.39 27.67
CA LEU A 19 19.34 -32.05 27.13
C LEU A 19 19.63 -33.52 26.81
N THR A 20 18.75 -34.40 27.31
CA THR A 20 18.64 -35.81 26.92
C THR A 20 17.18 -36.11 26.64
N HIS A 21 16.81 -36.21 25.37
CA HIS A 21 15.45 -36.49 24.93
C HIS A 21 15.46 -37.42 23.71
N ARG A 22 14.30 -37.90 23.25
CA ARG A 22 14.26 -38.73 22.03
C ARG A 22 14.74 -37.90 20.85
N LYS A 23 15.54 -38.54 19.99
CA LYS A 23 16.15 -37.91 18.82
C LYS A 23 15.14 -37.26 17.88
N THR A 24 13.93 -37.79 17.81
CA THR A 24 12.84 -37.36 16.92
C THR A 24 12.08 -36.13 17.41
N ASP A 25 12.22 -35.74 18.68
CA ASP A 25 11.50 -34.59 19.20
C ASP A 25 12.15 -33.28 18.71
N SER A 26 11.35 -32.21 18.62
CA SER A 26 11.86 -30.88 18.31
C SER A 26 12.66 -30.30 19.48
N LEU A 27 13.55 -29.37 19.18
CA LEU A 27 14.28 -28.64 20.21
C LEU A 27 13.32 -27.96 21.20
N TYR A 28 12.23 -27.37 20.73
CA TYR A 28 11.22 -26.72 21.57
C TYR A 28 10.59 -27.68 22.58
N VAL A 29 10.18 -28.88 22.15
CA VAL A 29 9.61 -29.90 23.04
C VAL A 29 10.63 -30.32 24.09
N ALA A 30 11.88 -30.55 23.69
CA ALA A 30 12.95 -30.92 24.60
C ALA A 30 13.27 -29.80 25.60
N LEU A 31 13.29 -28.54 25.16
CA LEU A 31 13.50 -27.37 26.02
C LEU A 31 12.42 -27.24 27.09
N ASN A 32 11.16 -27.51 26.74
CA ASN A 32 10.04 -27.44 27.68
C ASN A 32 10.07 -28.51 28.80
N THR A 33 10.90 -29.55 28.68
CA THR A 33 11.13 -30.52 29.76
C THR A 33 11.98 -29.95 30.91
N LEU A 34 12.78 -28.92 30.63
CA LEU A 34 13.64 -28.29 31.63
C LEU A 34 12.85 -27.25 32.42
N LYS A 35 12.67 -27.51 33.72
CA LYS A 35 11.94 -26.60 34.63
C LYS A 35 12.47 -25.15 34.60
N ALA A 36 13.77 -24.98 34.43
CA ALA A 36 14.38 -23.66 34.34
C ALA A 36 13.98 -22.90 33.07
N VAL A 37 14.00 -23.58 31.92
CA VAL A 37 13.59 -23.00 30.63
C VAL A 37 12.09 -22.68 30.63
N LYS A 38 11.27 -23.60 31.15
CA LYS A 38 9.82 -23.39 31.25
C LYS A 38 9.47 -22.13 32.06
N LYS A 39 10.15 -21.90 33.18
CA LYS A 39 9.98 -20.68 33.98
C LYS A 39 10.36 -19.42 33.22
N GLU A 40 11.42 -19.49 32.41
CA GLU A 40 11.87 -18.35 31.61
C GLU A 40 10.88 -18.02 30.48
N ILE A 41 10.32 -19.05 29.82
CA ILE A 41 9.25 -18.90 28.82
C ILE A 41 7.98 -18.29 29.45
N GLU A 42 7.60 -18.75 30.64
CA GLU A 42 6.45 -18.19 31.38
C GLU A 42 6.70 -16.74 31.81
N TYR A 43 7.93 -16.40 32.21
CA TYR A 43 8.30 -15.04 32.61
C TYR A 43 8.34 -14.06 31.43
N HIS A 44 8.84 -14.52 30.28
CA HIS A 44 8.88 -13.76 29.04
C HIS A 44 7.67 -14.05 28.14
N GLN A 45 6.50 -14.28 28.73
CA GLN A 45 5.27 -14.52 27.99
C GLN A 45 4.98 -13.34 27.04
N GLY A 46 4.76 -13.66 25.76
CA GLY A 46 4.56 -12.65 24.71
C GLY A 46 5.84 -12.17 24.02
N LYS A 47 7.01 -12.72 24.39
CA LYS A 47 8.29 -12.53 23.68
C LYS A 47 8.64 -13.75 22.81
N GLU A 48 9.33 -13.51 21.71
CA GLU A 48 9.85 -14.57 20.84
C GLU A 48 11.12 -15.18 21.46
N MET A 49 11.18 -16.50 21.53
CA MET A 49 12.36 -17.23 22.01
C MET A 49 13.38 -17.36 20.88
N LEU A 50 14.53 -16.75 21.06
CA LEU A 50 15.65 -16.83 20.12
C LEU A 50 16.64 -17.88 20.60
N VAL A 51 17.00 -18.82 19.71
CA VAL A 51 18.00 -19.84 20.01
C VAL A 51 19.18 -19.65 19.08
N CYS A 52 20.36 -19.37 19.61
CA CYS A 52 21.59 -19.15 18.84
C CYS A 52 22.60 -20.27 19.10
N GLY A 53 23.12 -20.89 18.05
CA GLY A 53 24.19 -21.86 18.11
C GLY A 53 25.53 -21.20 18.37
N ILE A 54 26.20 -21.58 19.46
CA ILE A 54 27.51 -21.03 19.87
C ILE A 54 28.65 -22.06 19.78
N LYS A 55 28.33 -23.36 19.64
CA LYS A 55 29.32 -24.41 19.41
C LYS A 55 28.71 -25.58 18.67
N GLY A 56 29.38 -26.07 17.62
CA GLY A 56 29.00 -27.26 16.85
C GLY A 56 27.86 -27.03 15.86
N ILE A 57 27.02 -26.03 16.08
CA ILE A 57 26.05 -25.49 15.13
C ILE A 57 26.09 -23.96 15.28
N GLU A 58 26.03 -23.25 14.16
CA GLU A 58 26.17 -21.79 14.11
C GLU A 58 24.85 -21.12 13.72
N GLY A 59 24.71 -19.84 14.08
CA GLY A 59 23.57 -19.01 13.71
C GLY A 59 22.31 -19.24 14.55
N TYR A 60 21.24 -18.53 14.19
CA TYR A 60 19.94 -18.62 14.85
C TYR A 60 19.16 -19.82 14.35
N ILE A 61 18.72 -20.66 15.28
CA ILE A 61 18.17 -21.99 15.05
C ILE A 61 16.66 -21.96 15.24
N ASN A 62 15.93 -22.60 14.33
CA ASN A 62 14.49 -22.80 14.50
C ASN A 62 14.21 -23.78 15.65
N PRO A 63 13.45 -23.40 16.70
CA PRO A 63 13.09 -24.31 17.79
C PRO A 63 12.31 -25.55 17.34
N ALA A 64 11.67 -25.53 16.17
CA ALA A 64 11.00 -26.68 15.59
C ALA A 64 11.98 -27.76 15.09
N MET A 65 13.27 -27.45 14.91
CA MET A 65 14.25 -28.37 14.36
C MET A 65 14.38 -29.66 15.21
N PRO A 66 14.34 -30.86 14.58
CA PRO A 66 14.51 -32.12 15.29
C PRO A 66 15.87 -32.27 15.97
N LEU A 67 15.91 -32.90 17.14
CA LEU A 67 17.14 -33.08 17.92
C LEU A 67 18.22 -33.90 17.19
N TYR A 68 17.85 -34.79 16.28
CA TYR A 68 18.84 -35.57 15.52
C TYR A 68 19.61 -34.76 14.48
N CYS A 69 19.12 -33.58 14.07
CA CYS A 69 19.84 -32.69 13.16
C CYS A 69 21.01 -31.98 13.86
N PHE A 70 21.05 -32.00 15.21
CA PHE A 70 22.10 -31.36 16.01
C PHE A 70 23.33 -32.25 16.16
N PRO A 71 24.54 -31.72 15.90
CA PRO A 71 25.80 -32.44 16.14
C PRO A 71 26.00 -32.81 17.61
N GLU A 72 26.72 -33.91 17.85
CA GLU A 72 27.05 -34.32 19.20
C GLU A 72 27.95 -33.27 19.90
N GLY A 73 27.63 -32.95 21.15
CA GLY A 73 28.37 -31.94 21.91
C GLY A 73 28.09 -30.48 21.54
N CYS A 74 27.07 -30.19 20.74
CA CYS A 74 26.70 -28.81 20.41
C CYS A 74 26.21 -28.00 21.63
N HIS A 75 26.35 -26.69 21.55
CA HIS A 75 25.95 -25.74 22.59
C HIS A 75 25.12 -24.60 21.97
N VAL A 76 23.94 -24.36 22.55
CA VAL A 76 23.04 -23.27 22.19
C VAL A 76 22.87 -22.27 23.33
N LEU A 77 22.68 -21.00 22.97
CA LEU A 77 22.33 -19.87 23.82
C LEU A 77 20.86 -19.52 23.58
N ILE A 78 20.10 -19.27 24.64
CA ILE A 78 18.69 -18.88 24.56
C ILE A 78 18.53 -17.47 25.11
N THR A 79 17.91 -16.62 24.30
CA THR A 79 17.52 -15.23 24.63
C THR A 79 16.05 -15.00 24.25
N PHE A 80 15.48 -13.86 24.65
CA PHE A 80 14.08 -13.51 24.38
C PHE A 80 13.98 -12.10 23.82
N SER A 81 13.32 -11.96 22.66
CA SER A 81 13.14 -10.70 21.93
C SER A 81 11.70 -10.19 22.04
N GLN A 82 11.49 -8.88 21.98
CA GLN A 82 10.14 -8.31 21.99
C GLN A 82 9.38 -8.67 20.71
N THR A 83 8.16 -9.19 20.83
CA THR A 83 7.30 -9.50 19.67
C THR A 83 6.39 -8.31 19.37
N GLU A 84 6.40 -7.79 18.14
CA GLU A 84 5.45 -6.74 17.68
C GLU A 84 4.17 -7.32 17.05
N SER A 85 4.01 -8.65 16.94
CA SER A 85 2.87 -9.24 16.24
C SER A 85 1.65 -9.46 17.16
N GLU A 86 0.56 -8.73 16.92
CA GLU A 86 -0.78 -9.09 17.41
C GLU A 86 -1.45 -10.22 16.60
N GLN A 87 -0.75 -10.81 15.62
CA GLN A 87 -1.20 -12.05 15.00
C GLN A 87 -0.76 -13.25 15.84
N ARG A 88 -1.63 -13.66 16.77
CA ARG A 88 -1.73 -15.08 17.12
C ARG A 88 -2.41 -15.79 15.96
N GLU A 89 -1.67 -16.04 14.88
CA GLU A 89 -1.95 -17.25 14.13
C GLU A 89 -1.73 -18.43 15.08
N ASP A 90 -2.63 -19.39 14.99
CA ASP A 90 -2.77 -20.51 15.90
C ASP A 90 -1.44 -21.04 16.40
N LYS A 91 -1.36 -21.31 17.71
CA LYS A 91 -0.27 -22.03 18.37
C LYS A 91 0.33 -23.01 17.36
N GLN A 92 1.53 -22.73 16.83
CA GLN A 92 2.23 -23.66 15.95
C GLN A 92 2.21 -25.00 16.67
N VAL A 93 1.35 -25.90 16.21
CA VAL A 93 1.25 -27.22 16.78
C VAL A 93 2.55 -27.86 16.32
N PHE A 94 3.51 -27.95 17.23
CA PHE A 94 4.74 -28.70 17.06
C PHE A 94 4.36 -30.18 16.96
N GLY A 95 3.74 -30.56 15.85
CA GLY A 95 3.32 -31.90 15.55
C GLY A 95 4.55 -32.77 15.42
N SER A 96 4.55 -33.91 16.08
CA SER A 96 5.52 -34.97 15.84
C SER A 96 5.31 -35.49 14.41
N GLN A 97 6.10 -34.99 13.48
CA GLN A 97 6.14 -35.58 12.14
C GLN A 97 6.99 -36.84 12.24
N GLU A 98 6.32 -37.98 12.42
CA GLU A 98 6.91 -39.31 12.30
C GLU A 98 7.25 -39.58 10.84
N GLN A 99 8.29 -38.92 10.32
CA GLN A 99 8.90 -39.29 9.06
C GLN A 99 10.26 -39.91 9.36
N LEU A 100 10.25 -41.22 9.53
CA LEU A 100 11.43 -42.04 9.71
C LEU A 100 12.35 -41.84 8.49
N CYS A 101 13.60 -41.45 8.76
CA CYS A 101 14.74 -41.62 7.85
C CYS A 101 14.72 -40.79 6.56
N ALA A 102 14.26 -39.54 6.60
CA ALA A 102 14.66 -38.56 5.59
C ALA A 102 15.96 -37.89 6.04
N ASP A 103 16.95 -37.81 5.15
CA ASP A 103 18.20 -37.10 5.43
C ASP A 103 17.89 -35.61 5.68
N CYS A 104 18.17 -35.14 6.89
CA CYS A 104 17.96 -33.76 7.31
C CYS A 104 19.09 -32.89 6.76
N ILE A 105 18.74 -31.99 5.84
CA ILE A 105 19.65 -31.04 5.23
C ILE A 105 19.59 -29.71 5.98
N LYS A 106 20.73 -29.16 6.35
CA LYS A 106 20.87 -27.87 7.02
C LYS A 106 21.69 -26.93 6.16
N PHE A 107 21.17 -25.73 5.99
CA PHE A 107 21.85 -24.66 5.28
C PHE A 107 21.63 -23.34 6.00
N TYR A 108 22.38 -22.33 5.59
CA TYR A 108 22.42 -21.05 6.27
C TYR A 108 21.98 -19.92 5.36
N ILE A 109 21.23 -18.98 5.90
CA ILE A 109 20.83 -17.75 5.22
C ILE A 109 21.34 -16.56 6.02
N HIS A 110 21.96 -15.58 5.36
CA HIS A 110 22.28 -14.30 5.98
C HIS A 110 21.02 -13.58 6.46
N ALA A 111 21.08 -12.89 7.60
CA ALA A 111 19.94 -12.14 8.12
C ALA A 111 19.61 -10.86 7.33
N LEU A 112 20.57 -10.39 6.51
CA LEU A 112 20.41 -9.30 5.56
C LEU A 112 20.26 -9.85 4.15
N GLY A 113 19.29 -9.33 3.40
CA GLY A 113 19.25 -9.55 1.95
C GLY A 113 20.41 -8.85 1.24
N LYS A 114 20.69 -9.23 -0.01
CA LYS A 114 21.81 -8.73 -0.83
C LYS A 114 21.87 -7.19 -0.91
N LYS A 115 20.70 -6.53 -0.88
CA LYS A 115 20.56 -5.06 -0.93
C LYS A 115 20.42 -4.40 0.46
N ASN A 116 20.88 -5.06 1.53
CA ASN A 116 20.68 -4.66 2.93
C ASN A 116 19.20 -4.52 3.32
N GLU A 117 18.32 -5.28 2.67
CA GLU A 117 16.88 -5.26 2.91
C GLU A 117 16.47 -6.23 4.02
N ARG A 118 15.37 -5.88 4.71
CA ARG A 118 14.82 -6.69 5.80
C ARG A 118 14.10 -7.92 5.25
N ILE A 119 14.61 -9.09 5.63
CA ILE A 119 14.09 -10.39 5.20
C ILE A 119 13.51 -11.23 6.34
N LEU A 120 13.61 -10.77 7.60
CA LEU A 120 13.18 -11.50 8.79
C LEU A 120 12.03 -10.81 9.51
N LYS A 121 11.14 -11.61 10.10
CA LYS A 121 10.06 -11.13 10.98
C LYS A 121 10.62 -10.46 12.24
N CYS A 122 11.62 -11.05 12.89
CA CYS A 122 12.29 -10.48 14.06
C CYS A 122 13.30 -9.38 13.68
N ARG A 123 13.08 -8.13 14.14
CA ARG A 123 13.98 -6.98 13.86
C ARG A 123 15.34 -7.12 14.55
N GLU A 124 15.41 -7.71 15.74
CA GLU A 124 16.67 -7.85 16.50
C GLU A 124 17.70 -8.72 15.77
N LEU A 125 17.22 -9.64 14.93
CA LEU A 125 18.08 -10.50 14.11
C LEU A 125 18.60 -9.82 12.85
N HIS A 126 17.98 -8.71 12.42
CA HIS A 126 18.33 -7.99 11.20
C HIS A 126 19.59 -7.13 11.39
N GLN A 127 20.74 -7.80 11.52
CA GLN A 127 22.05 -7.19 11.69
C GLN A 127 23.07 -7.87 10.78
N ASP A 128 24.07 -7.13 10.34
CA ASP A 128 25.16 -7.68 9.55
C ASP A 128 25.94 -8.74 10.34
N GLY A 129 26.37 -9.80 9.66
CA GLY A 129 27.03 -10.96 10.26
C GLY A 129 26.11 -12.00 10.92
N ASN A 130 24.83 -11.70 11.16
CA ASN A 130 23.87 -12.70 11.65
C ASN A 130 23.52 -13.71 10.54
N LYS A 131 23.41 -14.98 10.92
CA LYS A 131 23.05 -16.10 10.04
C LYS A 131 21.93 -16.92 10.67
N LEU A 132 21.03 -17.45 9.86
CA LEU A 132 19.93 -18.32 10.27
C LEU A 132 20.21 -19.73 9.79
N CYS A 133 20.14 -20.70 10.70
CA CYS A 133 20.18 -22.12 10.37
C CYS A 133 18.78 -22.55 9.97
N VAL A 134 18.62 -22.98 8.73
CA VAL A 134 17.40 -23.55 8.15
C VAL A 134 17.60 -25.06 8.02
N TYR A 135 16.53 -25.82 8.23
CA TYR A 135 16.54 -27.27 8.01
C TYR A 135 15.41 -27.65 7.06
N GLY A 136 15.67 -28.61 6.18
CA GLY A 136 14.70 -29.26 5.32
C GLY A 136 15.01 -30.75 5.19
N PHE A 137 14.12 -31.49 4.56
CA PHE A 137 14.32 -32.92 4.28
C PHE A 137 14.71 -33.13 2.83
N ASN A 138 15.52 -34.15 2.57
CA ASN A 138 15.87 -34.56 1.21
C ASN A 138 14.63 -34.69 0.32
N GLY A 139 14.64 -34.04 -0.85
CA GLY A 139 13.54 -33.92 -1.80
C GLY A 139 12.59 -32.75 -1.55
N GLU A 140 12.71 -32.01 -0.43
CA GLU A 140 11.91 -30.80 -0.21
C GLU A 140 12.38 -29.63 -1.06
N ILE A 141 11.42 -28.82 -1.51
CA ILE A 141 11.68 -27.60 -2.27
C ILE A 141 12.10 -26.49 -1.30
N ILE A 142 13.13 -25.73 -1.66
CA ILE A 142 13.69 -24.64 -0.84
C ILE A 142 12.61 -23.67 -0.37
N LYS A 143 11.71 -23.27 -1.27
CA LYS A 143 10.58 -22.38 -0.97
C LYS A 143 9.66 -22.93 0.13
N ASP A 144 9.24 -24.19 0.01
CA ASP A 144 8.35 -24.82 1.00
C ASP A 144 9.07 -24.98 2.35
N THR A 145 10.36 -25.32 2.33
CA THR A 145 11.19 -25.39 3.53
C THR A 145 11.26 -24.03 4.26
N LEU A 146 11.46 -22.93 3.53
CA LEU A 146 11.49 -21.59 4.15
C LEU A 146 10.12 -21.09 4.62
N ARG A 147 9.03 -21.46 3.92
CA ARG A 147 7.67 -21.20 4.38
C ARG A 147 7.37 -21.94 5.69
N LYS A 148 7.70 -23.23 5.76
CA LYS A 148 7.58 -24.04 6.98
C LYS A 148 8.42 -23.50 8.13
N ASP A 149 9.59 -22.94 7.84
CA ASP A 149 10.45 -22.34 8.85
C ASP A 149 9.81 -21.12 9.52
N GLY A 150 9.06 -20.31 8.76
CA GLY A 150 8.17 -19.27 9.26
C GLY A 150 8.83 -17.99 9.76
N ARG A 151 10.18 -17.93 9.83
CA ARG A 151 10.95 -16.75 10.31
C ARG A 151 11.20 -15.68 9.23
N PHE A 152 11.06 -16.05 7.96
CA PHE A 152 11.36 -15.19 6.81
C PHE A 152 10.11 -14.46 6.31
N LEU A 153 10.25 -13.19 5.93
CA LEU A 153 9.17 -12.37 5.36
C LEU A 153 8.95 -12.67 3.87
N PHE A 154 10.02 -12.96 3.14
CA PHE A 154 9.96 -13.17 1.68
C PHE A 154 9.48 -14.58 1.29
N ALA A 155 9.43 -15.54 2.22
CA ALA A 155 9.12 -16.92 1.92
C ALA A 155 7.70 -17.12 1.35
N GLU A 156 6.77 -16.22 1.66
CA GLU A 156 5.43 -16.23 1.06
C GLU A 156 5.43 -15.81 -0.42
N SER A 157 6.45 -15.05 -0.86
CA SER A 157 6.63 -14.64 -2.26
C SER A 157 7.27 -15.74 -3.11
N ASP A 158 7.04 -15.65 -4.41
CA ASP A 158 7.60 -16.53 -5.43
C ASP A 158 8.84 -15.91 -6.10
N HIS A 159 9.12 -14.63 -5.83
CA HIS A 159 10.10 -13.82 -6.57
C HIS A 159 11.33 -13.53 -5.72
N TRP A 160 12.13 -14.56 -5.47
CA TRP A 160 13.40 -14.45 -4.79
C TRP A 160 14.27 -15.63 -5.13
N LYS A 161 15.59 -15.44 -5.04
CA LYS A 161 16.58 -16.48 -5.29
C LYS A 161 17.65 -16.48 -4.22
N LEU A 162 18.24 -17.66 -4.00
CA LEU A 162 19.42 -17.80 -3.16
C LEU A 162 20.66 -17.53 -4.00
N ILE A 163 21.63 -16.85 -3.40
CA ILE A 163 22.92 -16.54 -4.01
C ILE A 163 24.00 -17.11 -3.10
N SER A 164 24.83 -17.98 -3.65
CA SER A 164 26.02 -18.49 -2.95
C SER A 164 27.20 -17.52 -3.05
N ASP A 165 28.22 -17.73 -2.22
CA ASP A 165 29.46 -16.92 -2.22
C ASP A 165 30.21 -16.87 -3.56
N LEU A 166 29.89 -17.77 -4.50
CA LEU A 166 30.44 -17.79 -5.86
C LEU A 166 29.55 -17.06 -6.88
N ASP A 167 28.63 -16.19 -6.41
CA ASP A 167 27.59 -15.53 -7.21
C ASP A 167 26.70 -16.51 -8.00
N THR A 168 26.68 -17.78 -7.63
CA THR A 168 25.83 -18.79 -8.27
C THR A 168 24.41 -18.63 -7.74
N ILE A 169 23.48 -18.44 -8.69
CA ILE A 169 22.05 -18.28 -8.44
C ILE A 169 21.40 -19.67 -8.31
N ILE A 170 20.64 -19.85 -7.23
CA ILE A 170 19.83 -21.04 -6.95
C ILE A 170 18.38 -20.61 -6.88
N GLU A 171 17.57 -21.13 -7.80
CA GLU A 171 16.14 -20.86 -7.87
C GLU A 171 15.41 -21.46 -6.66
N ASN A 172 14.39 -20.76 -6.16
CA ASN A 172 13.63 -21.20 -4.97
C ASN A 172 12.80 -22.49 -5.18
N THR A 173 12.64 -22.93 -6.43
CA THR A 173 11.96 -24.17 -6.84
C THR A 173 12.87 -25.40 -6.82
N GLN A 174 14.19 -25.22 -6.63
CA GLN A 174 15.13 -26.34 -6.53
C GLN A 174 14.98 -27.11 -5.22
N PRO A 175 15.40 -28.40 -5.18
CA PRO A 175 15.41 -29.17 -3.95
C PRO A 175 16.54 -28.73 -3.01
N VAL A 176 16.36 -28.96 -1.71
CA VAL A 176 17.35 -28.60 -0.68
C VAL A 176 18.57 -29.52 -0.66
N ASP A 177 18.55 -30.63 -1.38
CA ASP A 177 19.49 -31.77 -1.30
C ASP A 177 20.97 -31.36 -1.40
N GLU A 178 21.28 -30.36 -2.22
CA GLU A 178 22.65 -29.89 -2.46
C GLU A 178 23.06 -28.70 -1.57
N LEU A 179 22.23 -28.31 -0.61
CA LEU A 179 22.46 -27.10 0.21
C LEU A 179 23.21 -27.36 1.52
N GLU A 180 23.48 -28.62 1.89
CA GLU A 180 24.08 -28.98 3.17
C GLU A 180 25.35 -28.16 3.48
N GLY A 181 25.33 -27.49 4.63
CA GLY A 181 26.44 -26.70 5.17
C GLY A 181 26.75 -25.41 4.41
N LYS A 182 26.01 -25.07 3.35
CA LYS A 182 26.24 -23.87 2.55
C LYS A 182 25.54 -22.65 3.14
N LEU A 183 26.09 -21.47 2.84
CA LEU A 183 25.58 -20.17 3.25
C LEU A 183 25.12 -19.39 2.03
N PHE A 184 23.97 -18.74 2.15
CA PHE A 184 23.33 -18.03 1.06
C PHE A 184 22.92 -16.62 1.46
N GLN A 185 23.04 -15.71 0.52
CA GLN A 185 22.34 -14.43 0.53
C GLN A 185 21.00 -14.58 -0.21
N VAL A 186 20.04 -13.74 0.15
CA VAL A 186 18.74 -13.70 -0.52
C VAL A 186 18.67 -12.41 -1.34
N GLU A 187 18.33 -12.54 -2.61
CA GLU A 187 17.91 -11.41 -3.44
C GLU A 187 16.42 -11.55 -3.69
N VAL A 188 15.64 -10.62 -3.12
CA VAL A 188 14.21 -10.53 -3.40
C VAL A 188 14.07 -9.75 -4.70
N GLU A 189 13.53 -10.40 -5.72
CA GLU A 189 13.24 -9.75 -6.98
C GLU A 189 12.04 -8.84 -6.77
N ARG A 190 12.31 -7.55 -6.59
CA ARG A 190 11.28 -6.53 -6.74
C ARG A 190 10.84 -6.56 -8.19
N ARG A 191 9.72 -7.21 -8.45
CA ARG A 191 9.00 -6.99 -9.71
C ARG A 191 8.73 -5.49 -9.80
N THR A 192 9.40 -4.82 -10.74
CA THR A 192 8.77 -3.77 -11.53
C THR A 192 7.60 -4.42 -12.28
N CYS A 193 6.53 -4.66 -11.52
CA CYS A 193 5.22 -5.20 -11.87
C CYS A 193 5.08 -6.57 -12.59
N PRO A 194 3.89 -7.19 -12.49
CA PRO A 194 3.68 -8.63 -12.58
C PRO A 194 2.73 -9.05 -13.72
N GLN A 195 2.77 -10.34 -14.07
CA GLN A 195 1.62 -11.05 -14.65
C GLN A 195 1.17 -12.20 -13.74
N ALA A 196 -0.16 -12.28 -13.66
CA ALA A 196 -1.13 -13.26 -13.12
C ALA A 196 -0.65 -14.46 -12.29
N ALA A 197 -1.22 -14.62 -11.09
CA ALA A 197 -2.38 -15.51 -10.89
C ALA A 197 -3.02 -15.34 -9.50
N ASP A 198 -4.35 -15.31 -9.56
CA ASP A 198 -5.41 -15.66 -8.62
C ASP A 198 -5.62 -14.97 -7.25
N SER A 199 -6.85 -14.45 -7.20
CA SER A 199 -7.64 -13.93 -6.09
C SER A 199 -7.88 -14.95 -4.98
N THR A 200 -7.48 -14.61 -3.77
CA THR A 200 -8.36 -14.37 -2.60
C THR A 200 -7.46 -14.09 -1.41
N ASP A 201 -6.88 -12.90 -1.38
CA ASP A 201 -6.53 -12.24 -0.13
C ASP A 201 -6.58 -10.75 -0.45
N LEU A 202 -7.49 -10.03 0.22
CA LEU A 202 -7.50 -8.57 0.18
C LEU A 202 -6.23 -8.12 0.90
N GLU A 203 -5.11 -8.07 0.17
CA GLU A 203 -3.88 -7.46 0.63
C GLU A 203 -4.19 -6.06 1.17
N LYS A 204 -3.60 -5.73 2.32
CA LYS A 204 -3.79 -4.44 2.99
C LYS A 204 -3.51 -3.31 1.98
N PRO A 205 -4.38 -2.30 1.85
CA PRO A 205 -4.11 -1.17 0.97
C PRO A 205 -2.79 -0.50 1.35
N SER A 206 -1.89 -0.30 0.39
CA SER A 206 -0.63 0.41 0.63
C SER A 206 -0.89 1.91 0.63
N TYR A 207 -1.16 2.48 1.81
CA TYR A 207 -1.25 3.93 1.97
C TYR A 207 0.15 4.55 1.95
N TRP A 208 0.33 5.62 1.17
CA TRP A 208 1.54 6.41 1.23
C TRP A 208 1.24 7.72 1.96
N GLU A 209 1.90 7.93 3.09
CA GLU A 209 1.88 9.23 3.74
C GLU A 209 2.42 10.26 2.74
N LEU A 210 1.68 11.36 2.55
CA LEU A 210 2.20 12.48 1.77
C LEU A 210 3.51 12.90 2.40
N LYS A 211 4.59 12.91 1.60
CA LYS A 211 5.90 13.32 2.10
C LYS A 211 5.75 14.68 2.77
N ALA A 212 6.24 14.83 4.00
CA ALA A 212 5.97 16.03 4.81
C ALA A 212 6.29 17.36 4.12
N HIS A 213 7.23 17.37 3.17
CA HIS A 213 7.52 18.56 2.37
C HIS A 213 6.38 18.94 1.41
N ILE A 214 5.70 17.97 0.80
CA ILE A 214 4.52 18.20 -0.03
C ILE A 214 3.40 18.78 0.84
N VAL A 215 3.10 18.18 2.00
CA VAL A 215 2.07 18.72 2.90
C VAL A 215 2.33 20.18 3.29
N ASN A 216 3.61 20.56 3.46
CA ASN A 216 4.00 21.94 3.75
C ASN A 216 3.86 22.89 2.54
N GLU A 217 4.06 22.39 1.32
CA GLU A 217 3.89 23.15 0.08
C GLU A 217 2.42 23.37 -0.27
N TYR A 218 1.51 22.49 0.19
CA TYR A 218 0.07 22.56 -0.07
C TYR A 218 -0.75 22.76 1.21
N PRO A 219 -0.71 23.95 1.83
CA PRO A 219 -1.45 24.23 3.07
C PRO A 219 -2.97 24.18 2.89
N THR A 220 -3.48 24.25 1.67
CA THR A 220 -4.89 24.04 1.34
C THR A 220 -5.36 22.64 1.70
N LEU A 221 -4.56 21.60 1.41
CA LEU A 221 -4.89 20.22 1.77
C LEU A 221 -5.08 20.09 3.29
N LYS A 222 -4.15 20.66 4.06
CA LYS A 222 -4.23 20.68 5.52
C LYS A 222 -5.46 21.43 6.03
N ARG A 223 -5.76 22.59 5.45
CA ARG A 223 -6.93 23.40 5.81
C ARG A 223 -8.25 22.66 5.56
N GLU A 224 -8.39 22.01 4.41
CA GLU A 224 -9.60 21.24 4.09
C GLU A 224 -9.77 20.03 5.02
N CYS A 225 -8.66 19.38 5.40
CA CYS A 225 -8.68 18.34 6.43
C CYS A 225 -9.18 18.89 7.79
N GLU A 226 -8.64 20.02 8.24
CA GLU A 226 -9.03 20.66 9.50
C GLU A 226 -10.51 21.08 9.51
N LYS A 227 -11.00 21.65 8.40
CA LYS A 227 -12.42 22.03 8.23
C LYS A 227 -13.35 20.83 8.39
N LEU A 228 -13.06 19.72 7.72
CA LEU A 228 -13.94 18.56 7.80
C LEU A 228 -13.87 17.88 9.18
N ARG A 229 -12.70 17.83 9.81
CA ARG A 229 -12.57 17.32 11.18
C ARG A 229 -13.44 18.13 12.14
N ALA A 230 -13.44 19.47 12.01
CA ALA A 230 -14.30 20.32 12.82
C ALA A 230 -15.78 20.02 12.58
N TYR A 231 -16.18 19.84 11.31
CA TYR A 231 -17.55 19.47 10.94
C TYR A 231 -17.98 18.12 11.55
N ILE A 232 -17.18 17.06 11.39
CA ILE A 232 -17.49 15.72 11.95
C ILE A 232 -17.59 15.78 13.48
N LYS A 233 -16.69 16.54 14.12
CA LYS A 233 -16.72 16.73 15.56
C LYS A 233 -18.00 17.47 16.01
N GLU A 234 -18.39 18.53 15.32
CA GLU A 234 -19.61 19.27 15.63
C GLU A 234 -20.88 18.42 15.44
N GLU A 235 -20.96 17.63 14.36
CA GLU A 235 -22.05 16.67 14.12
C GLU A 235 -22.15 15.65 15.26
N SER A 236 -21.01 15.18 15.75
CA SER A 236 -20.92 14.23 16.86
C SER A 236 -21.45 14.81 18.18
N GLU A 237 -21.16 16.08 18.46
CA GLU A 237 -21.59 16.76 19.69
C GLU A 237 -23.11 17.07 19.71
N LYS A 238 -23.71 17.26 18.53
CA LYS A 238 -25.15 17.54 18.37
C LYS A 238 -26.02 16.28 18.43
N GLN A 239 -25.46 15.10 18.17
CA GLN A 239 -26.22 13.87 18.07
C GLN A 239 -26.50 13.22 19.45
N SER A 240 -27.67 12.59 19.57
CA SER A 240 -28.05 11.90 20.82
C SER A 240 -27.17 10.67 21.06
N LYS A 241 -26.76 10.41 22.32
CA LYS A 241 -25.90 9.30 22.78
C LYS A 241 -26.32 7.86 22.40
N LYS A 242 -27.37 7.66 21.60
CA LYS A 242 -27.94 6.34 21.27
C LYS A 242 -27.26 5.64 20.08
N THR A 243 -26.69 6.38 19.12
CA THR A 243 -26.01 5.79 17.94
C THR A 243 -24.78 6.63 17.62
N SER A 244 -23.63 6.01 17.40
CA SER A 244 -22.42 6.75 17.00
C SER A 244 -22.56 7.30 15.58
N SER A 245 -22.03 8.50 15.36
CA SER A 245 -22.00 9.16 14.06
C SER A 245 -21.28 8.30 13.00
N PHE A 246 -20.27 7.53 13.41
CA PHE A 246 -19.60 6.54 12.55
C PHE A 246 -20.56 5.46 12.03
N GLU A 247 -21.33 4.82 12.91
CA GLU A 247 -22.27 3.76 12.50
C GLU A 247 -23.39 4.33 11.62
N MET A 248 -23.78 5.59 11.85
CA MET A 248 -24.72 6.29 10.98
C MET A 248 -24.14 6.51 9.57
N HIS A 249 -22.94 7.06 9.45
CA HIS A 249 -22.27 7.26 8.15
C HIS A 249 -22.03 5.92 7.44
N LYS A 250 -21.61 4.89 8.17
CA LYS A 250 -21.43 3.53 7.65
C LYS A 250 -22.73 2.90 7.18
N ALA A 251 -23.82 3.09 7.93
CA ALA A 251 -25.15 2.60 7.54
C ALA A 251 -25.69 3.33 6.31
N ASN A 252 -25.51 4.66 6.24
CA ASN A 252 -25.86 5.45 5.07
C ASN A 252 -25.03 5.01 3.86
N PHE A 253 -23.72 4.80 4.06
CA PHE A 253 -22.83 4.30 3.04
C PHE A 253 -23.35 2.99 2.45
N ARG A 254 -23.55 2.00 3.32
CA ARG A 254 -24.11 0.70 2.95
C ARG A 254 -25.46 0.84 2.28
N LYS A 255 -26.35 1.72 2.72
CA LYS A 255 -27.69 1.86 2.13
C LYS A 255 -27.64 2.36 0.69
N LEU A 256 -26.79 3.34 0.41
CA LEU A 256 -26.66 3.95 -0.91
C LEU A 256 -25.79 3.13 -1.86
N THR A 257 -24.84 2.33 -1.36
CA THR A 257 -23.99 1.45 -2.19
C THR A 257 -24.52 0.02 -2.34
N LYS A 258 -25.43 -0.48 -1.48
CA LYS A 258 -25.88 -1.90 -1.51
C LYS A 258 -26.87 -2.28 -2.61
N ASN A 259 -27.43 -1.36 -3.38
CA ASN A 259 -28.47 -1.69 -4.34
C ASN A 259 -27.96 -1.42 -5.75
N SER A 260 -27.49 -2.48 -6.41
CA SER A 260 -27.26 -2.61 -7.86
C SER A 260 -27.01 -1.30 -8.61
N THR A 261 -25.76 -1.04 -9.02
CA THR A 261 -25.45 0.05 -9.93
C THR A 261 -26.30 -0.06 -11.19
N PRO A 262 -27.07 0.98 -11.58
CA PRO A 262 -27.88 0.92 -12.80
C PRO A 262 -27.02 0.56 -14.00
N THR A 263 -27.49 -0.33 -14.88
CA THR A 263 -26.72 -0.80 -16.04
C THR A 263 -26.26 0.35 -16.94
N LYS A 264 -27.05 1.43 -17.05
CA LYS A 264 -26.65 2.64 -17.77
C LYS A 264 -25.39 3.27 -17.18
N VAL A 265 -25.30 3.34 -15.86
CA VAL A 265 -24.12 3.88 -15.16
C VAL A 265 -22.92 2.96 -15.37
N LEU A 266 -23.09 1.64 -15.29
CA LEU A 266 -22.00 0.70 -15.58
C LEU A 266 -21.44 0.87 -17.00
N LYS A 267 -22.30 1.06 -18.00
CA LYS A 267 -21.87 1.32 -19.38
C LYS A 267 -21.11 2.64 -19.49
N LEU A 268 -21.59 3.70 -18.85
CA LEU A 268 -20.92 5.00 -18.83
C LEU A 268 -19.55 4.91 -18.16
N LEU A 269 -19.46 4.30 -16.98
CA LEU A 269 -18.19 4.13 -16.27
C LEU A 269 -17.18 3.30 -17.08
N SER A 270 -17.67 2.26 -17.78
CA SER A 270 -16.84 1.46 -18.69
C SER A 270 -16.36 2.22 -19.92
N GLN A 271 -17.09 3.25 -20.37
CA GLN A 271 -16.61 4.11 -21.46
C GLN A 271 -15.61 5.14 -20.93
N PHE A 272 -15.89 5.72 -19.77
CA PHE A 272 -15.02 6.71 -19.16
C PHE A 272 -13.71 6.11 -18.64
N SER A 273 -13.69 4.82 -18.30
CA SER A 273 -12.47 4.14 -17.88
C SER A 273 -11.38 4.15 -18.94
N ASP A 274 -11.74 4.18 -20.22
CA ASP A 274 -10.78 4.26 -21.34
C ASP A 274 -10.01 5.60 -21.32
N SER A 275 -10.65 6.66 -20.82
CA SER A 275 -10.05 7.99 -20.65
C SER A 275 -9.18 8.11 -19.39
N VAL A 276 -9.18 7.13 -18.50
CA VAL A 276 -8.46 7.17 -17.22
C VAL A 276 -7.14 6.42 -17.31
N GLY A 277 -6.04 7.15 -17.17
CA GLY A 277 -4.68 6.67 -17.32
C GLY A 277 -3.96 6.48 -15.99
N LEU A 278 -3.01 5.56 -15.97
CA LEU A 278 -2.02 5.42 -14.91
C LEU A 278 -0.77 6.20 -15.30
N ILE A 279 -0.38 7.17 -14.49
CA ILE A 279 0.94 7.78 -14.54
C ILE A 279 1.89 6.88 -13.75
N VAL A 280 3.01 6.48 -14.35
CA VAL A 280 4.12 5.83 -13.67
C VAL A 280 5.38 6.65 -13.88
N TRP A 281 6.20 6.79 -12.85
CA TRP A 281 7.48 7.48 -12.98
C TRP A 281 8.63 6.77 -12.25
N ASN A 282 9.83 7.00 -12.77
CA ASN A 282 11.09 6.67 -12.09
C ASN A 282 12.10 7.79 -12.35
N ASN A 283 12.33 8.61 -11.33
CA ASN A 283 13.33 9.68 -11.37
C ASN A 283 14.50 9.31 -10.45
N ASN A 284 15.49 8.60 -11.00
CA ASN A 284 16.70 8.17 -10.27
C ASN A 284 16.40 7.43 -8.96
N GLY A 285 15.44 6.51 -8.97
CA GLY A 285 15.01 5.74 -7.79
C GLY A 285 13.90 6.41 -6.97
N ASN A 286 13.51 7.64 -7.30
CA ASN A 286 12.23 8.20 -6.87
C ASN A 286 11.13 7.66 -7.78
N GLU A 287 10.59 6.52 -7.39
CA GLU A 287 9.55 5.79 -8.12
C GLU A 287 8.19 6.06 -7.51
N GLY A 288 7.16 6.11 -8.34
CA GLY A 288 5.79 6.23 -7.89
C GLY A 288 4.78 6.11 -9.02
N TYR A 289 3.52 6.25 -8.65
CA TYR A 289 2.40 6.18 -9.58
C TYR A 289 1.23 7.02 -9.09
N ALA A 290 0.39 7.46 -10.03
CA ALA A 290 -0.82 8.24 -9.76
C ALA A 290 -1.82 8.03 -10.90
N THR A 291 -3.01 8.59 -10.74
CA THR A 291 -4.04 8.58 -11.79
C THR A 291 -4.00 9.89 -12.58
N CYS A 292 -4.32 9.82 -13.86
CA CYS A 292 -4.69 10.96 -14.67
C CYS A 292 -5.91 10.62 -15.53
N PHE A 293 -6.45 11.62 -16.21
CA PHE A 293 -7.47 11.38 -17.21
C PHE A 293 -7.33 12.35 -18.38
N VAL A 294 -7.68 11.89 -19.57
CA VAL A 294 -7.77 12.74 -20.76
C VAL A 294 -8.92 13.72 -20.56
N PHE A 295 -8.60 15.01 -20.53
CA PHE A 295 -9.60 16.05 -20.45
C PHE A 295 -10.09 16.42 -21.84
N THR A 296 -9.17 16.76 -22.74
CA THR A 296 -9.44 17.13 -24.14
C THR A 296 -8.21 16.85 -25.00
N GLY A 297 -8.39 16.36 -26.24
CA GLY A 297 -7.29 15.99 -27.13
C GLY A 297 -6.25 15.12 -26.44
N LEU A 298 -4.99 15.55 -26.46
CA LEU A 298 -3.86 14.88 -25.78
C LEU A 298 -3.52 15.50 -24.41
N TYR A 299 -4.39 16.35 -23.87
CA TYR A 299 -4.18 16.98 -22.57
C TYR A 299 -4.80 16.16 -21.46
N VAL A 300 -3.97 15.77 -20.50
CA VAL A 300 -4.37 14.99 -19.32
C VAL A 300 -4.31 15.82 -18.05
N PHE A 301 -5.27 15.62 -17.17
CA PHE A 301 -5.31 16.26 -15.86
C PHE A 301 -4.81 15.29 -14.79
N THR A 302 -4.05 15.82 -13.84
CA THR A 302 -3.65 15.13 -12.60
C THR A 302 -3.44 16.16 -11.50
N CYS A 303 -3.03 15.73 -10.30
CA CYS A 303 -2.75 16.66 -9.20
C CYS A 303 -1.38 17.33 -9.34
N MET A 304 -1.26 18.56 -8.87
CA MET A 304 0.02 19.27 -8.87
C MET A 304 1.02 18.61 -7.91
N HIS A 305 0.57 18.12 -6.76
CA HIS A 305 1.42 17.39 -5.83
C HIS A 305 2.01 16.10 -6.43
N VAL A 306 1.35 15.47 -7.42
CA VAL A 306 1.89 14.31 -8.15
C VAL A 306 3.11 14.74 -8.96
N ILE A 307 3.08 15.92 -9.57
CA ILE A 307 4.22 16.49 -10.30
C ILE A 307 5.37 16.81 -9.35
N ASN A 308 5.08 17.43 -8.20
CA ASN A 308 6.12 17.70 -7.18
C ASN A 308 6.77 16.41 -6.70
N ASP A 309 5.97 15.38 -6.43
CA ASP A 309 6.49 14.10 -5.97
C ASP A 309 7.34 13.43 -7.04
N MET A 310 6.93 13.50 -8.31
CA MET A 310 7.64 12.97 -9.47
C MET A 310 9.00 13.65 -9.71
N VAL A 311 9.00 14.98 -9.78
CA VAL A 311 10.18 15.78 -10.07
C VAL A 311 11.16 15.75 -8.89
N GLY A 312 10.65 15.69 -7.66
CA GLY A 312 11.44 15.64 -6.46
C GLY A 312 11.88 17.01 -5.94
N LYS A 313 12.26 17.04 -4.66
CA LYS A 313 12.56 18.27 -3.93
C LYS A 313 13.79 19.00 -4.49
N GLY A 314 13.68 20.32 -4.60
CA GLY A 314 14.81 21.22 -4.89
C GLY A 314 15.20 21.31 -6.36
N VAL A 315 14.38 20.79 -7.27
CA VAL A 315 14.56 20.97 -8.72
C VAL A 315 13.99 22.32 -9.13
N GLU A 316 14.79 23.10 -9.86
CA GLU A 316 14.36 24.39 -10.44
C GLU A 316 13.16 24.20 -11.37
N GLN A 317 12.14 25.04 -11.22
CA GLN A 317 10.88 24.96 -11.97
C GLN A 317 11.07 24.92 -13.50
N SER A 318 12.08 25.62 -14.02
CA SER A 318 12.41 25.64 -15.45
C SER A 318 12.80 24.28 -16.02
N LYS A 319 13.16 23.30 -15.18
CA LYS A 319 13.54 21.94 -15.57
C LYS A 319 12.41 20.94 -15.41
N TRP A 320 11.25 21.34 -14.91
CA TRP A 320 10.18 20.41 -14.57
C TRP A 320 9.61 19.73 -15.81
N ALA A 321 9.32 20.47 -16.87
CA ALA A 321 8.83 19.91 -18.14
C ALA A 321 9.78 18.84 -18.70
N GLU A 322 11.10 19.13 -18.71
CA GLU A 322 12.12 18.19 -19.16
C GLU A 322 12.18 16.96 -18.22
N LYS A 323 12.07 17.15 -16.91
CA LYS A 323 12.13 16.04 -15.95
C LYS A 323 10.92 15.14 -16.04
N VAL A 324 9.72 15.71 -16.11
CA VAL A 324 8.47 14.95 -16.26
C VAL A 324 8.51 14.10 -17.52
N SER A 325 8.84 14.71 -18.67
CA SER A 325 8.93 14.00 -19.96
C SER A 325 9.99 12.88 -19.97
N GLN A 326 11.10 13.03 -19.24
CA GLN A 326 12.14 12.01 -19.15
C GLN A 326 11.81 10.84 -18.22
N CYS A 327 11.07 11.10 -17.14
CA CYS A 327 10.92 10.14 -16.05
C CYS A 327 9.55 9.49 -15.95
N ALA A 328 8.53 10.02 -16.64
CA ALA A 328 7.15 9.56 -16.53
C ALA A 328 6.55 9.13 -17.86
N LYS A 329 5.63 8.18 -17.76
CA LYS A 329 4.83 7.65 -18.88
C LYS A 329 3.39 7.47 -18.43
N VAL A 330 2.47 7.51 -19.39
CA VAL A 330 1.03 7.30 -19.15
C VAL A 330 0.56 6.07 -19.91
N THR A 331 -0.26 5.23 -19.27
CA THR A 331 -0.92 4.09 -19.94
C THR A 331 -2.42 4.10 -19.65
N PHE A 332 -3.23 3.88 -20.69
CA PHE A 332 -4.69 3.79 -20.59
C PHE A 332 -5.19 2.33 -20.60
N ASP A 333 -4.44 1.45 -21.27
CA ASP A 333 -4.72 0.01 -21.47
C ASP A 333 -4.47 -0.86 -20.23
N TYR A 334 -4.40 -0.28 -19.04
CA TYR A 334 -4.06 -0.99 -17.81
C TYR A 334 -5.30 -1.25 -16.97
N GLU A 335 -5.82 -2.48 -17.00
CA GLU A 335 -6.94 -2.89 -16.14
C GLU A 335 -6.51 -3.84 -15.01
N GLU A 336 -5.66 -4.84 -15.29
CA GLU A 336 -5.19 -5.81 -14.27
C GLU A 336 -3.72 -6.30 -14.45
N PHE A 337 -3.07 -6.03 -15.60
CA PHE A 337 -1.70 -6.48 -15.91
C PHE A 337 -0.92 -5.40 -16.64
N LEU A 338 0.36 -5.18 -16.27
CA LEU A 338 1.11 -4.07 -16.88
C LEU A 338 1.14 -4.29 -18.38
N ALA A 339 0.68 -3.27 -19.10
CA ALA A 339 0.84 -3.22 -20.53
C ALA A 339 2.33 -3.40 -20.87
N SER A 340 2.62 -4.06 -21.99
CA SER A 340 3.95 -4.00 -22.59
C SER A 340 4.37 -2.53 -22.70
N GLU A 341 5.67 -2.24 -22.55
CA GLU A 341 6.21 -0.87 -22.71
C GLU A 341 5.77 -0.19 -24.03
N ASP A 342 5.35 -1.00 -25.00
CA ASP A 342 4.84 -0.62 -26.32
C ASP A 342 3.50 0.16 -26.29
N ASN A 343 2.70 0.12 -25.21
CA ASN A 343 1.39 0.80 -25.13
C ASN A 343 1.39 2.05 -24.22
N CYS A 344 2.56 2.57 -23.87
CA CYS A 344 2.68 3.78 -23.08
C CYS A 344 2.76 5.03 -23.97
N PHE A 345 2.08 6.09 -23.54
CA PHE A 345 2.25 7.44 -24.06
C PHE A 345 3.43 8.11 -23.37
N SER A 346 4.32 8.67 -24.18
CA SER A 346 5.31 9.64 -23.73
C SER A 346 4.61 10.97 -23.42
N ILE A 347 5.23 11.76 -22.54
CA ILE A 347 4.74 13.08 -22.16
C ILE A 347 5.63 14.12 -22.85
N GLU A 348 5.04 15.08 -23.54
CA GLU A 348 5.77 16.19 -24.13
C GLU A 348 6.52 16.98 -23.05
N SER A 349 7.67 17.56 -23.39
CA SER A 349 8.37 18.51 -22.53
C SER A 349 7.63 19.86 -22.50
N TRP A 350 6.37 19.84 -22.05
CA TRP A 350 5.46 20.97 -21.93
C TRP A 350 4.79 20.94 -20.55
N PHE A 351 4.88 22.05 -19.81
CA PHE A 351 4.31 22.18 -18.47
C PHE A 351 3.98 23.63 -18.16
N GLU A 352 2.84 24.11 -18.67
CA GLU A 352 2.47 25.54 -18.61
C GLU A 352 1.22 25.82 -17.78
N ILE A 353 0.37 24.82 -17.55
CA ILE A 353 -0.95 25.00 -16.92
C ILE A 353 -1.03 24.15 -15.66
N TYR A 354 -1.00 24.82 -14.52
CA TYR A 354 -1.11 24.21 -13.20
C TYR A 354 -1.54 25.27 -12.18
N ASP A 355 -1.97 24.83 -11.01
CA ASP A 355 -2.16 25.70 -9.85
C ASP A 355 -1.87 24.95 -8.54
N GLU A 356 -1.08 25.58 -7.67
CA GLU A 356 -0.72 24.99 -6.37
C GLU A 356 -1.87 25.06 -5.36
N THR A 357 -2.76 26.05 -5.47
CA THR A 357 -3.85 26.25 -4.49
C THR A 357 -4.99 25.26 -4.72
N LEU A 358 -5.34 25.02 -5.99
CA LEU A 358 -6.34 24.06 -6.46
C LEU A 358 -5.76 22.67 -6.70
N ASP A 359 -4.44 22.52 -6.60
CA ASP A 359 -3.71 21.26 -6.69
C ASP A 359 -4.02 20.47 -7.97
N TYR A 360 -3.96 21.16 -9.12
CA TYR A 360 -4.11 20.54 -10.43
C TYR A 360 -2.94 20.88 -11.34
N ALA A 361 -2.65 19.97 -12.26
CA ALA A 361 -1.66 20.14 -13.30
C ALA A 361 -2.16 19.51 -14.60
N VAL A 362 -1.81 20.14 -15.72
CA VAL A 362 -2.10 19.65 -17.07
C VAL A 362 -0.80 19.19 -17.72
N LEU A 363 -0.79 17.97 -18.21
CA LEU A 363 0.29 17.42 -19.02
C LEU A 363 -0.21 17.22 -20.45
N LYS A 364 0.70 17.25 -21.42
CA LYS A 364 0.39 16.97 -22.82
C LYS A 364 1.11 15.68 -23.24
N LEU A 365 0.36 14.74 -23.81
CA LEU A 365 0.90 13.50 -24.33
C LEU A 365 1.49 13.73 -25.73
N GLU A 366 2.51 12.96 -26.09
CA GLU A 366 3.06 12.94 -27.45
C GLU A 366 2.12 12.16 -28.40
N GLU A 367 1.95 12.68 -29.62
CA GLU A 367 1.33 11.94 -30.71
C GLU A 367 2.19 10.72 -31.06
N ASN A 368 1.70 9.52 -30.78
CA ASN A 368 2.42 8.26 -31.02
C ASN A 368 1.73 7.36 -32.07
N GLY A 369 0.74 7.90 -32.79
CA GLY A 369 -0.03 7.18 -33.81
C GLY A 369 -0.98 6.09 -33.26
N GLN A 370 -1.08 5.97 -31.93
CA GLN A 370 -2.10 5.14 -31.27
C GLN A 370 -3.45 5.85 -31.30
N HIS A 371 -4.52 5.09 -31.06
CA HIS A 371 -5.85 5.67 -30.92
C HIS A 371 -5.90 6.55 -29.66
N GLU A 372 -6.20 7.82 -29.83
CA GLU A 372 -6.29 8.77 -28.72
C GLU A 372 -7.51 8.42 -27.85
N PRO A 373 -7.36 8.32 -26.51
CA PRO A 373 -8.51 8.11 -25.64
C PRO A 373 -9.45 9.31 -25.72
N ALA A 374 -10.76 9.07 -25.68
CA ALA A 374 -11.74 10.15 -25.72
C ALA A 374 -11.60 11.07 -24.49
N GLY A 375 -11.73 12.39 -24.68
CA GLY A 375 -11.69 13.35 -23.59
C GLY A 375 -12.96 13.36 -22.73
N LEU A 376 -12.81 13.60 -21.43
CA LEU A 376 -13.91 13.71 -20.47
C LEU A 376 -14.52 15.12 -20.35
N TYR A 377 -14.09 16.07 -21.19
CA TYR A 377 -14.60 17.45 -21.18
C TYR A 377 -16.12 17.54 -21.41
N ASN A 378 -16.66 16.66 -22.26
CA ASN A 378 -18.06 16.68 -22.65
C ASN A 378 -18.95 16.06 -21.57
N GLY A 379 -19.40 16.88 -20.62
CA GLY A 379 -20.32 16.45 -19.57
C GLY A 379 -19.93 16.96 -18.19
N ILE A 380 -19.55 18.22 -18.05
CA ILE A 380 -19.23 18.79 -16.73
C ILE A 380 -20.52 19.23 -16.04
N ALA A 381 -20.62 18.96 -14.74
CA ALA A 381 -21.71 19.43 -13.91
C ALA A 381 -21.19 20.01 -12.57
N PRO A 382 -22.00 20.83 -11.89
CA PRO A 382 -21.71 21.26 -10.53
C PRO A 382 -21.66 20.07 -9.57
N VAL A 383 -20.88 20.22 -8.50
CA VAL A 383 -20.80 19.24 -7.41
C VAL A 383 -22.19 19.07 -6.77
N PRO A 384 -22.71 17.84 -6.64
CA PRO A 384 -23.97 17.60 -5.95
C PRO A 384 -23.80 17.80 -4.44
N SER A 385 -24.83 18.32 -3.77
CA SER A 385 -24.83 18.53 -2.31
C SER A 385 -24.84 17.23 -1.50
N SER A 386 -25.36 16.15 -2.08
CA SER A 386 -25.37 14.81 -1.49
C SER A 386 -25.62 13.74 -2.54
N GLY A 387 -25.34 12.49 -2.21
CA GLY A 387 -25.72 11.33 -3.03
C GLY A 387 -24.55 10.43 -3.39
N LEU A 388 -24.82 9.51 -4.33
CA LEU A 388 -23.86 8.55 -4.86
C LEU A 388 -23.10 9.18 -6.02
N ILE A 389 -21.77 9.10 -5.94
CA ILE A 389 -20.80 9.52 -6.94
C ILE A 389 -19.89 8.32 -7.26
N TYR A 390 -19.09 8.43 -8.32
CA TYR A 390 -18.20 7.36 -8.75
C TYR A 390 -16.80 7.91 -8.99
N ILE A 391 -15.78 7.21 -8.52
CA ILE A 391 -14.37 7.53 -8.77
C ILE A 391 -13.81 6.42 -9.64
N ILE A 392 -13.07 6.77 -10.69
CA ILE A 392 -12.34 5.81 -11.51
C ILE A 392 -10.85 6.10 -11.39
N GLY A 393 -10.05 5.12 -10.96
CA GLY A 393 -8.60 5.30 -10.87
C GLY A 393 -7.85 4.11 -10.29
N TYR A 394 -6.61 4.35 -9.86
CA TYR A 394 -5.66 3.30 -9.49
C TYR A 394 -5.23 3.39 -8.02
N PRO A 395 -6.09 3.02 -7.06
CA PRO A 395 -5.80 3.17 -5.63
C PRO A 395 -4.53 2.46 -5.14
N ASP A 396 -4.21 1.29 -5.68
CA ASP A 396 -3.18 0.38 -5.16
C ASP A 396 -2.25 -0.17 -6.26
N ARG A 397 -2.14 0.53 -7.40
CA ARG A 397 -1.37 0.18 -8.62
C ARG A 397 -1.80 -1.11 -9.30
N LYS A 398 -2.49 -2.04 -8.64
CA LYS A 398 -2.75 -3.38 -9.18
C LYS A 398 -3.82 -3.37 -10.25
N GLN A 399 -4.89 -2.63 -10.01
CA GLN A 399 -6.06 -2.64 -10.86
C GLN A 399 -6.70 -1.27 -10.92
N LYS A 400 -7.33 -0.98 -12.07
CA LYS A 400 -8.24 0.15 -12.23
C LYS A 400 -9.55 -0.17 -11.53
N PHE A 401 -9.96 0.66 -10.57
CA PHE A 401 -11.22 0.49 -9.86
C PHE A 401 -12.22 1.58 -10.23
N SER A 402 -13.49 1.20 -10.29
CA SER A 402 -14.64 2.11 -10.38
C SER A 402 -15.45 1.99 -9.08
N ASP A 403 -15.23 2.91 -8.16
CA ASP A 403 -15.77 2.83 -6.80
C ASP A 403 -16.98 3.73 -6.61
N GLY A 404 -18.08 3.15 -6.12
CA GLY A 404 -19.23 3.90 -5.62
C GLY A 404 -18.91 4.60 -4.31
N CYS A 405 -18.98 5.92 -4.31
CA CYS A 405 -18.59 6.80 -3.21
C CYS A 405 -19.77 7.70 -2.81
N ILE A 406 -19.78 8.21 -1.58
CA ILE A 406 -20.90 9.04 -1.09
C ILE A 406 -20.40 10.39 -0.64
N VAL A 407 -21.06 11.43 -1.16
CA VAL A 407 -20.78 12.81 -0.81
C VAL A 407 -21.15 13.09 0.63
N ILE A 408 -20.24 13.74 1.35
CA ILE A 408 -20.46 14.24 2.71
C ILE A 408 -21.10 15.63 2.57
N SER A 409 -22.40 15.69 2.84
CA SER A 409 -23.18 16.93 2.76
C SER A 409 -22.76 17.92 3.84
N GLN A 410 -22.19 19.06 3.45
CA GLN A 410 -21.85 20.16 4.36
C GLN A 410 -23.02 21.12 4.60
N ASP A 411 -24.12 20.96 3.85
CA ASP A 411 -25.19 21.96 3.69
C ASP A 411 -26.23 22.04 4.83
N GLN A 412 -26.00 21.44 5.99
CA GLN A 412 -26.90 21.67 7.15
C GLN A 412 -26.51 22.86 8.03
N HIS A 413 -25.33 23.47 7.85
CA HIS A 413 -24.85 24.54 8.75
C HIS A 413 -24.36 25.84 8.11
N ILE A 414 -24.34 25.99 6.79
CA ILE A 414 -23.98 27.28 6.14
C ILE A 414 -25.14 28.31 6.19
N GLN A 415 -26.31 27.97 6.76
CA GLN A 415 -27.46 28.89 6.81
C GLN A 415 -27.62 29.72 8.10
N GLU A 416 -26.75 29.62 9.12
CA GLU A 416 -26.90 30.42 10.35
C GLU A 416 -25.78 31.46 10.59
N GLY A 417 -24.87 31.65 9.64
CA GLY A 417 -23.87 32.72 9.72
C GLY A 417 -23.56 33.29 8.33
N GLU A 418 -24.02 34.50 8.09
CA GLU A 418 -23.78 35.34 6.90
C GLU A 418 -24.76 35.15 5.73
N GLU A 419 -25.95 35.77 5.88
CA GLU A 419 -26.64 36.42 4.75
C GLU A 419 -25.74 37.54 4.19
N VAL A 420 -24.78 37.20 3.32
CA VAL A 420 -24.23 38.12 2.32
C VAL A 420 -24.18 37.37 1.01
N GLY A 421 -24.92 37.88 0.02
CA GLY A 421 -25.15 37.23 -1.27
C GLY A 421 -23.87 36.83 -2.01
N GLY A 422 -23.94 35.65 -2.64
CA GLY A 422 -22.87 35.04 -3.41
C GLY A 422 -22.44 33.72 -2.77
N SER A 423 -23.20 32.65 -2.98
CA SER A 423 -22.72 31.31 -2.66
C SER A 423 -21.48 31.06 -3.53
N ASN A 424 -20.30 31.19 -2.94
CA ASN A 424 -19.07 30.77 -3.60
C ASN A 424 -19.23 29.28 -3.91
N PRO A 425 -19.01 28.85 -5.17
CA PRO A 425 -19.16 27.45 -5.53
C PRO A 425 -18.24 26.59 -4.65
N THR A 426 -18.76 25.46 -4.18
CA THR A 426 -18.02 24.54 -3.32
C THR A 426 -16.73 24.10 -4.03
N GLN A 427 -15.59 24.60 -3.55
CA GLN A 427 -14.29 24.36 -4.19
C GLN A 427 -13.84 22.90 -4.05
N TYR A 428 -14.27 22.22 -2.99
CA TYR A 428 -13.88 20.84 -2.69
C TYR A 428 -15.09 19.96 -2.39
N ILE A 429 -15.08 18.76 -2.94
CA ILE A 429 -16.02 17.70 -2.61
C ILE A 429 -15.39 16.75 -1.59
N TYR A 430 -16.14 16.38 -0.56
CA TYR A 430 -15.71 15.43 0.47
C TYR A 430 -16.52 14.15 0.33
N MET A 431 -15.87 13.00 0.47
CA MET A 431 -16.50 11.72 0.18
C MET A 431 -16.03 10.58 1.06
N TYR A 432 -16.97 9.67 1.35
CA TYR A 432 -16.66 8.34 1.84
C TYR A 432 -16.54 7.38 0.66
N THR A 433 -15.49 6.57 0.70
CA THR A 433 -15.25 5.48 -0.25
C THR A 433 -15.49 4.14 0.46
N GLN A 434 -15.43 3.03 -0.27
CA GLN A 434 -15.51 1.70 0.36
C GLN A 434 -14.43 1.50 1.43
N ARG A 435 -13.28 2.15 1.26
CA ARG A 435 -12.12 2.07 2.17
C ARG A 435 -12.36 2.82 3.48
N SER A 436 -13.23 3.83 3.50
CA SER A 436 -13.58 4.59 4.71
C SER A 436 -14.06 3.73 5.88
N PHE A 437 -14.66 2.57 5.61
CA PHE A 437 -15.31 1.74 6.62
C PHE A 437 -14.72 0.33 6.78
N GLN A 438 -13.50 0.09 6.28
CA GLN A 438 -12.76 -1.17 6.43
C GLN A 438 -12.10 -1.30 7.82
N GLU A 439 -11.95 -2.53 8.31
CA GLU A 439 -11.44 -2.82 9.68
C GLU A 439 -9.95 -2.51 9.85
N THR A 440 -9.17 -2.59 8.76
CA THR A 440 -7.73 -2.28 8.70
C THR A 440 -7.39 -0.83 9.04
N VAL A 441 -8.34 0.10 8.97
CA VAL A 441 -8.15 1.50 9.39
C VAL A 441 -7.79 1.61 10.88
N ARG A 442 -8.14 0.61 11.69
CA ARG A 442 -7.82 0.56 13.13
C ARG A 442 -6.36 0.20 13.44
N GLU A 443 -5.60 -0.35 12.48
CA GLU A 443 -4.21 -0.79 12.68
C GLU A 443 -3.16 0.26 12.27
N LEU A 444 -3.57 1.40 11.69
CA LEU A 444 -2.69 2.54 11.47
C LEU A 444 -2.42 3.18 12.83
N ASP A 445 -1.17 3.07 13.31
CA ASP A 445 -0.72 3.51 14.63
C ASP A 445 -1.26 4.91 14.98
N VAL A 446 -1.99 5.00 16.09
CA VAL A 446 -2.74 6.18 16.57
C VAL A 446 -1.77 7.21 17.15
N ALA A 447 -0.95 7.79 16.31
CA ALA A 447 0.06 8.77 16.73
C ALA A 447 0.25 9.96 15.79
N THR A 448 -0.77 10.35 15.01
CA THR A 448 -1.18 11.75 14.80
C THR A 448 -2.34 11.82 13.81
N CYS A 449 -3.45 12.46 14.20
CA CYS A 449 -4.57 12.81 13.32
C CYS A 449 -4.18 13.70 12.12
N ASP A 450 -2.90 14.01 11.88
CA ASP A 450 -2.42 14.94 10.84
C ASP A 450 -1.97 14.25 9.55
N ASN A 451 -2.11 12.93 9.45
CA ASN A 451 -1.64 12.19 8.29
C ASN A 451 -2.60 12.38 7.11
N ILE A 452 -2.26 13.35 6.26
CA ILE A 452 -2.77 13.41 4.89
C ILE A 452 -2.01 12.34 4.11
N PHE A 453 -2.73 11.47 3.42
CA PHE A 453 -2.16 10.47 2.54
C PHE A 453 -2.70 10.68 1.14
N TYR A 454 -1.91 10.22 0.18
CA TYR A 454 -2.46 9.89 -1.11
C TYR A 454 -2.34 8.39 -1.32
N CYS A 455 -3.32 7.86 -2.03
CA CYS A 455 -3.20 6.56 -2.67
C CYS A 455 -3.07 6.83 -4.18
N GLY A 456 -2.77 5.83 -5.00
CA GLY A 456 -2.63 6.09 -6.44
C GLY A 456 -3.89 6.67 -7.12
N SER A 457 -5.01 6.82 -6.40
CA SER A 457 -6.20 7.57 -6.83
C SER A 457 -5.99 9.09 -6.97
N SER A 458 -4.89 9.72 -6.53
CA SER A 458 -4.66 11.15 -6.83
C SER A 458 -4.74 11.43 -8.32
N GLY A 459 -5.50 12.46 -8.70
CA GLY A 459 -5.78 12.80 -10.09
C GLY A 459 -6.92 12.00 -10.74
N SER A 460 -7.62 11.14 -9.99
CA SER A 460 -8.77 10.38 -10.52
C SER A 460 -9.96 11.30 -10.82
N PRO A 461 -10.63 11.15 -11.97
CA PRO A 461 -11.89 11.85 -12.20
C PRO A 461 -13.00 11.30 -11.30
N VAL A 462 -13.90 12.19 -10.88
CA VAL A 462 -15.07 11.90 -10.06
C VAL A 462 -16.32 12.27 -10.85
N PHE A 463 -17.26 11.33 -10.93
CA PHE A 463 -18.49 11.46 -11.69
C PHE A 463 -19.73 11.43 -10.80
N ASP A 464 -20.76 12.18 -11.19
CA ASP A 464 -22.09 12.01 -10.60
C ASP A 464 -22.82 10.76 -11.15
N SER A 465 -23.99 10.47 -10.60
CA SER A 465 -24.82 9.34 -11.05
C SER A 465 -25.35 9.43 -12.50
N LYS A 466 -25.20 10.57 -13.18
CA LYS A 466 -25.56 10.77 -14.58
C LYS A 466 -24.38 10.58 -15.51
N GLY A 467 -23.17 10.41 -14.96
CA GLY A 467 -21.93 10.31 -15.72
C GLY A 467 -21.28 11.67 -16.00
N SER A 468 -21.71 12.74 -15.32
CA SER A 468 -21.08 14.05 -15.47
C SER A 468 -19.80 14.14 -14.64
N LEU A 469 -18.73 14.68 -15.21
CA LEU A 469 -17.48 14.98 -14.51
C LEU A 469 -17.69 16.16 -13.55
N ILE A 470 -17.48 15.94 -12.25
CA ILE A 470 -17.78 16.94 -11.19
C ILE A 470 -16.54 17.38 -10.41
N ALA A 471 -15.54 16.51 -10.25
CA ALA A 471 -14.36 16.78 -9.45
C ALA A 471 -13.17 15.92 -9.89
N MET A 472 -11.99 16.28 -9.39
CA MET A 472 -10.77 15.47 -9.47
C MET A 472 -10.34 15.12 -8.05
N HIS A 473 -10.20 13.83 -7.74
CA HIS A 473 -9.75 13.35 -6.45
C HIS A 473 -8.33 13.84 -6.14
N THR A 474 -8.12 14.30 -4.91
CA THR A 474 -6.88 14.96 -4.48
C THR A 474 -6.16 14.18 -3.39
N ALA A 475 -6.78 13.93 -2.25
CA ALA A 475 -6.12 13.28 -1.11
C ALA A 475 -7.13 12.67 -0.14
N GLY A 476 -6.61 11.86 0.80
CA GLY A 476 -7.36 11.34 1.93
C GLY A 476 -6.69 11.64 3.27
N PHE A 477 -7.46 11.54 4.35
CA PHE A 477 -6.98 11.71 5.71
C PHE A 477 -7.78 10.87 6.70
N ILE A 478 -7.16 10.58 7.84
CA ILE A 478 -7.80 9.85 8.92
C ILE A 478 -8.64 10.82 9.74
N CYS A 479 -9.92 10.49 9.92
CA CYS A 479 -10.85 11.18 10.81
C CYS A 479 -11.20 10.28 11.99
N GLU A 480 -10.93 10.76 13.20
CA GLU A 480 -11.41 10.13 14.43
C GLU A 480 -12.86 10.54 14.72
N TYR A 481 -13.64 9.54 15.12
CA TYR A 481 -15.01 9.64 15.61
C TYR A 481 -15.06 9.50 17.13
N GLU A 482 -16.26 9.71 17.68
CA GLU A 482 -16.58 9.35 19.06
C GLU A 482 -16.11 7.92 19.36
N SER A 483 -15.62 7.67 20.58
CA SER A 483 -15.11 6.37 21.07
C SER A 483 -13.77 5.87 20.53
N GLY A 484 -13.02 6.70 19.78
CA GLY A 484 -11.68 6.36 19.28
C GLY A 484 -11.69 5.47 18.04
N VAL A 485 -12.82 5.45 17.31
CA VAL A 485 -12.93 4.78 16.00
C VAL A 485 -12.53 5.76 14.92
N SER A 486 -11.73 5.32 13.94
CA SER A 486 -11.30 6.18 12.83
C SER A 486 -11.87 5.72 11.49
N SER A 487 -12.12 6.66 10.59
CA SER A 487 -12.44 6.41 9.17
C SER A 487 -11.49 7.18 8.27
N ILE A 488 -11.24 6.66 7.08
CA ILE A 488 -10.61 7.44 6.00
C ILE A 488 -11.66 8.34 5.36
N VAL A 489 -11.35 9.62 5.20
CA VAL A 489 -12.16 10.54 4.41
C VAL A 489 -11.33 11.10 3.28
N GLU A 490 -11.90 11.12 2.09
CA GLU A 490 -11.24 11.56 0.87
C GLU A 490 -11.88 12.85 0.36
N PHE A 491 -11.11 13.65 -0.37
CA PHE A 491 -11.61 14.88 -0.97
C PHE A 491 -10.99 15.14 -2.34
N GLY A 492 -11.69 15.93 -3.14
CA GLY A 492 -11.27 16.32 -4.48
C GLY A 492 -11.62 17.76 -4.80
N CYS A 493 -10.85 18.39 -5.68
CA CYS A 493 -11.15 19.74 -6.19
C CYS A 493 -12.28 19.68 -7.22
N ALA A 494 -13.25 20.58 -7.13
CA ALA A 494 -14.32 20.71 -8.11
C ALA A 494 -13.75 21.08 -9.49
N ILE A 495 -14.22 20.41 -10.54
CA ILE A 495 -13.76 20.67 -11.91
C ILE A 495 -14.16 22.08 -12.36
N GLU A 496 -15.31 22.59 -11.94
CA GLU A 496 -15.72 23.96 -12.23
C GLU A 496 -14.74 25.01 -11.67
N SER A 497 -14.17 24.77 -10.48
CA SER A 497 -13.16 25.65 -9.89
C SER A 497 -11.86 25.63 -10.69
N ILE A 498 -11.40 24.45 -11.09
CA ILE A 498 -10.23 24.27 -11.97
C ILE A 498 -10.45 25.00 -13.29
N LEU A 499 -11.59 24.80 -13.94
CA LEU A 499 -11.88 25.43 -15.24
C LEU A 499 -12.05 26.94 -15.13
N THR A 500 -12.63 27.45 -14.05
CA THR A 500 -12.71 28.89 -13.81
C THR A 500 -11.32 29.49 -13.68
N HIS A 501 -10.41 28.81 -12.99
CA HIS A 501 -9.02 29.23 -12.90
C HIS A 501 -8.32 29.21 -14.27
N ILE A 502 -8.43 28.10 -15.02
CA ILE A 502 -7.86 27.97 -16.38
C ILE A 502 -8.40 29.05 -17.31
N LYS A 503 -9.72 29.28 -17.35
CA LYS A 503 -10.35 30.35 -18.15
C LYS A 503 -9.77 31.73 -17.84
N THR A 504 -9.47 31.98 -16.58
CA THR A 504 -9.00 33.29 -16.10
C THR A 504 -7.50 33.50 -16.35
N LYS A 505 -6.68 32.46 -16.18
CA LYS A 505 -5.20 32.55 -16.24
C LYS A 505 -4.61 32.10 -17.56
N HIS A 506 -5.28 31.18 -18.25
CA HIS A 506 -4.84 30.51 -19.47
C HIS A 506 -5.94 30.59 -20.55
N THR A 507 -6.56 31.77 -20.69
CA THR A 507 -7.71 32.00 -21.58
C THR A 507 -7.46 31.55 -23.01
N LYS A 508 -6.27 31.85 -23.55
CA LYS A 508 -5.91 31.45 -24.92
C LYS A 508 -6.00 29.94 -25.12
N TRP A 509 -5.38 29.17 -24.23
CA TRP A 509 -5.43 27.71 -24.28
C TRP A 509 -6.85 27.18 -24.08
N TYR A 510 -7.60 27.78 -23.14
CA TYR A 510 -8.98 27.40 -22.90
C TYR A 510 -9.87 27.59 -24.14
N ASP A 511 -9.76 28.75 -24.80
CA ASP A 511 -10.54 29.04 -26.00
C ASP A 511 -10.16 28.11 -27.16
N GLU A 512 -8.85 27.84 -27.32
CA GLU A 512 -8.31 26.95 -28.35
C GLU A 512 -8.75 25.49 -28.18
N GLU A 513 -8.63 24.93 -26.97
CA GLU A 513 -8.77 23.49 -26.70
C GLU A 513 -10.14 23.08 -26.13
N CYS A 514 -10.87 24.01 -25.50
CA CYS A 514 -12.15 23.70 -24.84
C CYS A 514 -13.36 24.31 -25.57
N VAL A 515 -13.25 25.54 -26.09
CA VAL A 515 -14.39 26.21 -26.74
C VAL A 515 -14.55 25.76 -28.19
N ASN A 516 -13.47 25.75 -28.97
CA ASN A 516 -13.53 25.40 -30.40
C ASN A 516 -13.90 23.93 -30.66
N GLN A 517 -13.78 23.04 -29.66
CA GLN A 517 -14.19 21.64 -29.79
C GLN A 517 -15.71 21.43 -29.64
N GLN A 518 -16.45 22.37 -29.03
CA GLN A 518 -17.92 22.27 -28.94
C GLN A 518 -18.60 22.35 -30.31
N ASP A 519 -17.91 22.91 -31.31
CA ASP A 519 -18.42 23.07 -32.67
C ASP A 519 -18.11 21.88 -33.60
N VAL A 520 -17.32 20.87 -33.17
CA VAL A 520 -16.79 19.84 -34.09
C VAL A 520 -17.48 18.47 -34.02
N GLU A 521 -18.04 17.99 -32.90
CA GLU A 521 -18.70 16.66 -32.90
C GLU A 521 -19.94 16.56 -32.00
N MET A 522 -21.07 17.12 -32.47
CA MET A 522 -22.39 16.53 -32.23
C MET A 522 -22.64 15.44 -33.27
N ASN A 523 -22.14 14.23 -33.02
CA ASN A 523 -22.81 13.03 -33.48
C ASN A 523 -23.50 12.40 -32.27
N SER A 524 -24.79 12.65 -32.18
CA SER A 524 -25.71 12.00 -31.24
C SER A 524 -25.53 10.48 -31.29
N LEU A 525 -24.94 9.90 -30.26
CA LEU A 525 -25.11 8.48 -29.96
C LEU A 525 -26.24 8.37 -28.94
N ASP A 526 -27.45 8.28 -29.47
CA ASP A 526 -28.57 7.67 -28.75
C ASP A 526 -28.18 6.23 -28.36
N PHE A 527 -28.25 5.91 -27.07
CA PHE A 527 -28.87 4.71 -26.43
C PHE A 527 -28.26 4.35 -25.06
#